data_AF-A0A101XQE0-F1
#
_entry.id   AF-A0A101XQE0-F1
#
_cell.length_a   1.000
_cell.length_b   1.000
_cell.length_c   1.000
_cell.angle_alpha   90.00
_cell.angle_beta   90.00
_cell.angle_gamma   90.00
#
_symmetry.space_group_name_H-M   'P 1'
#
loop_
_entity.id
_entity.type
_entity.pdbx_description
1 polymer ?
#
loop_
_entity_poly.entity_id
_entity_poly.type
_entity_poly.pdbx_seq_one_letter_code
_entity_poly.pdbx_strand_id
1 'polypeptide(L)'
;MLTQNEVDGLRLKLLPSGADRVMDLVHMHRDQTTLTNVALENVPLLILARQGMIARLQIQGASVKLSQPHEILKALQQFFTTPETLYIYTNLPPMPIPPFVNDLIDEIAARVNSRETLRAEIDEALDKGDRQRFYQLSATLQTMMDQEKGVTL
;
A
#
# COMPACT_ATOMS: atom_id res chain seq x y z
N MET A 1 12.18 -3.29 -2.01
CA MET A 1 10.98 -2.67 -1.40
C MET A 1 9.79 -3.35 -2.03
N LEU A 2 8.93 -4.01 -1.25
CA LEU A 2 7.62 -4.39 -1.77
C LEU A 2 6.94 -3.12 -2.25
N THR A 3 6.56 -3.11 -3.51
CA THR A 3 5.95 -1.92 -4.12
C THR A 3 4.57 -1.73 -3.51
N GLN A 4 4.12 -0.48 -3.38
CA GLN A 4 2.77 -0.16 -2.88
C GLN A 4 1.68 -1.02 -3.56
N ASN A 5 1.92 -1.36 -4.83
CA ASN A 5 1.08 -2.23 -5.66
C ASN A 5 0.93 -3.67 -5.15
N GLU A 6 1.95 -4.26 -4.51
CA GLU A 6 1.88 -5.62 -3.95
C GLU A 6 1.11 -5.66 -2.62
N VAL A 7 1.20 -4.57 -1.86
CA VAL A 7 0.41 -4.35 -0.64
C VAL A 7 -1.06 -4.11 -1.00
N ASP A 8 -1.33 -3.37 -2.07
CA ASP A 8 -2.68 -3.17 -2.59
C ASP A 8 -3.24 -4.48 -3.21
N GLY A 9 -2.37 -5.33 -3.81
CA GLY A 9 -2.68 -6.70 -4.23
C GLY A 9 -3.09 -7.63 -3.08
N LEU A 10 -2.49 -7.47 -1.90
CA LEU A 10 -2.88 -8.22 -0.69
C LEU A 10 -4.20 -7.71 -0.10
N ARG A 11 -4.52 -6.42 -0.25
CA ARG A 11 -5.83 -5.84 0.13
C ARG A 11 -6.98 -6.39 -0.71
N LEU A 12 -6.75 -6.66 -1.99
CA LEU A 12 -7.74 -7.27 -2.90
C LEU A 12 -8.24 -8.65 -2.43
N LYS A 13 -7.41 -9.44 -1.72
CA LYS A 13 -7.81 -10.78 -1.21
C LYS A 13 -8.79 -10.74 -0.03
N LEU A 14 -9.06 -9.58 0.56
CA LEU A 14 -9.90 -9.42 1.75
C LEU A 14 -11.21 -8.67 1.50
N LEU A 15 -11.42 -8.19 0.27
CA LEU A 15 -12.64 -7.51 -0.08
C LEU A 15 -13.75 -8.53 -0.40
N PRO A 16 -15.02 -8.20 -0.13
CA PRO A 16 -16.14 -9.05 -0.53
C PRO A 16 -16.12 -9.27 -2.05
N SER A 17 -16.58 -10.45 -2.49
CA SER A 17 -16.57 -10.84 -3.90
C SER A 17 -17.19 -9.75 -4.80
N GLY A 18 -16.44 -9.29 -5.81
CA GLY A 18 -16.86 -8.23 -6.73
C GLY A 18 -16.49 -6.79 -6.34
N ALA A 19 -15.82 -6.60 -5.19
CA ALA A 19 -15.26 -5.32 -4.79
C ALA A 19 -14.07 -4.84 -5.62
N ASP A 20 -13.34 -5.75 -6.25
CA ASP A 20 -12.15 -5.44 -7.06
C ASP A 20 -12.48 -4.37 -8.12
N ARG A 21 -13.57 -4.59 -8.87
CA ARG A 21 -14.02 -3.66 -9.91
C ARG A 21 -14.49 -2.32 -9.37
N VAL A 22 -15.03 -2.30 -8.14
CA VAL A 22 -15.43 -1.06 -7.45
C VAL A 22 -14.19 -0.27 -7.06
N MET A 23 -13.17 -0.96 -6.54
CA MET A 23 -11.89 -0.35 -6.17
C MET A 23 -11.10 0.14 -7.38
N ASP A 24 -11.10 -0.60 -8.49
CA ASP A 24 -10.49 -0.18 -9.75
C ASP A 24 -11.12 1.14 -10.22
N LEU A 25 -12.45 1.24 -10.19
CA LEU A 25 -13.17 2.46 -10.60
C LEU A 25 -12.87 3.65 -9.69
N VAL A 26 -12.81 3.42 -8.38
CA VAL A 26 -12.40 4.42 -7.38
C VAL A 26 -10.96 4.88 -7.63
N HIS A 27 -10.06 3.95 -7.95
CA HIS A 27 -8.66 4.26 -8.22
C HIS A 27 -8.51 5.10 -9.50
N MET A 28 -9.31 4.83 -10.54
CA MET A 28 -9.36 5.64 -11.76
C MET A 28 -9.82 7.08 -11.51
N HIS A 29 -10.67 7.31 -10.50
CA HIS A 29 -11.22 8.62 -10.16
C HIS A 29 -10.65 9.16 -8.84
N ARG A 30 -9.36 8.89 -8.58
CA ARG A 30 -8.70 9.23 -7.32
C ARG A 30 -8.87 10.69 -6.92
N ASP A 31 -8.81 11.60 -7.90
CA ASP A 31 -8.95 13.05 -7.70
C ASP A 31 -10.33 13.48 -7.16
N GLN A 32 -11.34 12.63 -7.32
CA GLN A 32 -12.72 12.86 -6.84
C GLN A 32 -13.03 12.00 -5.61
N THR A 33 -12.03 11.36 -5.00
CA THR A 33 -12.23 10.49 -3.83
C THR A 33 -11.44 10.98 -2.62
N THR A 34 -12.01 10.86 -1.44
CA THR A 34 -11.38 11.26 -0.18
C THR A 34 -11.58 10.21 0.89
N LEU A 35 -10.50 9.75 1.50
CA LEU A 35 -10.56 8.83 2.64
C LEU A 35 -11.02 9.59 3.90
N THR A 36 -11.97 9.02 4.62
CA THR A 36 -12.46 9.55 5.90
C THR A 36 -12.41 8.47 6.98
N ASN A 37 -12.08 8.89 8.20
CA ASN A 37 -12.09 8.05 9.40
C ASN A 37 -13.40 8.17 10.19
N VAL A 38 -14.35 8.99 9.72
CA VAL A 38 -15.64 9.23 10.36
C VAL A 38 -16.75 8.93 9.36
N ALA A 39 -17.78 8.21 9.80
CA ALA A 39 -18.98 8.00 9.01
C ALA A 39 -19.75 9.33 8.91
N LEU A 40 -19.56 10.03 7.80
CA LEU A 40 -20.24 11.29 7.53
C LEU A 40 -21.71 11.04 7.17
N GLU A 41 -22.61 11.85 7.73
CA GLU A 41 -24.03 11.84 7.40
C GLU A 41 -24.30 12.77 6.22
N ASN A 42 -25.25 12.40 5.35
CA ASN A 42 -25.72 13.22 4.21
C ASN A 42 -24.72 13.52 3.08
N VAL A 43 -23.56 12.85 3.04
CA VAL A 43 -22.60 12.94 1.92
C VAL A 43 -22.55 11.64 1.12
N PRO A 44 -22.09 11.68 -0.15
CA PRO A 44 -21.73 10.49 -0.91
C PRO A 44 -20.63 9.71 -0.19
N LEU A 45 -20.94 8.52 0.29
CA LEU A 45 -20.08 7.72 1.16
C LEU A 45 -20.04 6.26 0.71
N LEU A 46 -18.85 5.76 0.43
CA LEU A 46 -18.57 4.33 0.25
C LEU A 46 -17.98 3.76 1.54
N ILE A 47 -18.67 2.81 2.15
CA ILE A 47 -18.23 2.10 3.33
C ILE A 47 -17.69 0.73 2.91
N LEU A 48 -16.45 0.46 3.26
CA LEU A 48 -15.78 -0.82 3.06
C LEU A 48 -15.59 -1.50 4.42
N ALA A 49 -16.27 -2.62 4.63
CA ALA A 49 -16.20 -3.39 5.87
C ALA A 49 -16.01 -4.89 5.59
N ARG A 50 -15.59 -5.65 6.60
CA ARG A 50 -15.36 -7.11 6.48
C ARG A 50 -16.59 -7.88 6.00
N GLN A 51 -17.79 -7.42 6.37
CA GLN A 51 -19.04 -8.11 6.06
C GLN A 51 -19.66 -7.67 4.73
N GLY A 52 -19.10 -6.67 4.05
CA GLY A 52 -19.66 -6.15 2.82
C GLY A 52 -19.26 -4.72 2.52
N MET A 53 -19.77 -4.23 1.39
CA MET A 53 -19.66 -2.82 1.00
C MET A 53 -21.04 -2.17 1.08
N ILE A 54 -21.07 -0.90 1.47
CA ILE A 54 -22.30 -0.10 1.43
C ILE A 54 -21.96 1.21 0.75
N ALA A 55 -22.66 1.54 -0.34
CA ALA A 55 -22.57 2.86 -0.94
C ALA A 55 -23.82 3.66 -0.61
N ARG A 56 -23.63 4.88 -0.12
CA ARG A 56 -24.66 5.91 -0.01
C ARG A 56 -24.33 6.97 -1.02
N LEU A 57 -25.12 7.10 -2.07
CA LEU A 57 -24.84 8.02 -3.17
C LEU A 57 -26.05 8.94 -3.38
N GLN A 58 -25.80 10.17 -3.80
CA GLN A 58 -26.84 11.07 -4.28
C GLN A 58 -26.92 10.89 -5.80
N ILE A 59 -28.03 10.35 -6.29
CA ILE A 59 -28.24 10.13 -7.73
C ILE A 59 -29.56 10.81 -8.09
N GLN A 60 -29.51 11.76 -9.03
CA GLN A 60 -30.69 12.53 -9.47
C GLN A 60 -31.46 13.20 -8.31
N GLY A 61 -30.74 13.65 -7.27
CA GLY A 61 -31.34 14.33 -6.10
C GLY A 61 -31.98 13.40 -5.07
N ALA A 62 -31.87 12.07 -5.22
CA ALA A 62 -32.30 11.09 -4.24
C ALA A 62 -31.11 10.37 -3.60
N SER A 63 -31.16 10.20 -2.27
CA SER A 63 -30.17 9.41 -1.53
C SER A 63 -30.47 7.93 -1.70
N VAL A 64 -29.60 7.23 -2.43
CA VAL A 64 -29.70 5.79 -2.65
C VAL A 64 -28.68 5.07 -1.77
N LYS A 65 -29.13 4.07 -1.01
CA LYS A 65 -28.28 3.19 -0.21
C LYS A 65 -28.24 1.81 -0.86
N LEU A 66 -27.05 1.38 -1.27
CA LEU A 66 -26.79 0.13 -1.97
C LEU A 66 -25.83 -0.73 -1.16
N SER A 67 -26.05 -2.03 -1.14
CA SER A 67 -25.18 -3.00 -0.44
C SER A 67 -24.64 -4.11 -1.33
N GLN A 68 -25.14 -4.21 -2.57
CA GLN A 68 -24.69 -5.23 -3.51
C GLN A 68 -23.56 -4.69 -4.40
N PRO A 69 -22.40 -5.37 -4.53
CA PRO A 69 -21.24 -4.89 -5.28
C PRO A 69 -21.55 -4.48 -6.72
N HIS A 70 -22.39 -5.25 -7.42
CA HIS A 70 -22.77 -4.96 -8.81
C HIS A 70 -23.66 -3.71 -8.94
N GLU A 71 -24.51 -3.42 -7.94
CA GLU A 71 -25.33 -2.20 -7.92
C GLU A 71 -24.47 -0.99 -7.58
N ILE A 72 -23.59 -1.15 -6.58
CA ILE A 72 -22.62 -0.12 -6.17
C ILE A 72 -21.76 0.29 -7.37
N LEU A 73 -21.27 -0.67 -8.15
CA LEU A 73 -20.47 -0.37 -9.34
C LEU A 73 -21.23 0.49 -10.36
N LYS A 74 -22.46 0.10 -10.72
CA LYS A 74 -23.29 0.87 -11.68
C LYS A 74 -23.60 2.27 -11.15
N ALA A 75 -23.92 2.38 -9.87
CA ALA A 75 -24.23 3.64 -9.23
C ALA A 75 -23.02 4.56 -9.13
N LEU A 76 -21.82 4.02 -8.88
CA LEU A 76 -20.58 4.78 -8.88
C LEU A 76 -20.19 5.25 -10.29
N GLN A 77 -20.40 4.43 -11.32
CA GLN A 77 -20.20 4.85 -12.71
C GLN A 77 -21.06 6.07 -13.06
N GLN A 78 -22.30 6.10 -12.57
CA GLN A 78 -23.17 7.26 -12.73
C GLN A 78 -22.73 8.44 -11.85
N PHE A 79 -22.32 8.19 -10.60
CA PHE A 79 -21.87 9.22 -9.67
C PHE A 79 -20.64 9.98 -10.19
N PHE A 80 -19.63 9.29 -10.71
CA PHE A 80 -18.41 9.94 -11.23
C PHE A 80 -18.62 10.80 -12.49
N THR A 81 -19.84 10.86 -13.02
CA THR A 81 -20.20 11.85 -14.05
C THR A 81 -20.44 13.25 -13.45
N THR A 82 -20.63 13.35 -12.13
CA THR A 82 -20.77 14.61 -11.40
C THR A 82 -19.44 15.01 -10.78
N PRO A 83 -19.18 16.30 -10.53
CA PRO A 83 -17.96 16.78 -9.89
C PRO A 83 -17.96 16.61 -8.36
N GLU A 84 -18.83 15.76 -7.81
CA GLU A 84 -18.97 15.59 -6.37
C GLU A 84 -17.88 14.67 -5.79
N THR A 85 -17.46 14.93 -4.56
CA THR A 85 -16.45 14.11 -3.89
C THR A 85 -17.08 12.87 -3.26
N LEU A 86 -16.54 11.70 -3.59
CA LEU A 86 -16.86 10.44 -2.92
C LEU A 86 -16.01 10.29 -1.66
N TYR A 87 -16.64 10.24 -0.50
CA TYR A 87 -15.97 9.90 0.75
C TYR A 87 -15.86 8.38 0.89
N ILE A 88 -14.72 7.89 1.34
CA ILE A 88 -14.48 6.45 1.53
C ILE A 88 -14.17 6.20 3.00
N TYR A 89 -15.03 5.45 3.66
CA TYR A 89 -14.84 5.01 5.03
C TYR A 89 -14.46 3.54 5.06
N THR A 90 -13.24 3.25 5.53
CA THR A 90 -12.73 1.88 5.67
C THR A 90 -12.80 1.44 7.13
N ASN A 91 -13.67 0.48 7.43
CA ASN A 91 -13.73 -0.21 8.71
C ASN A 91 -13.29 -1.67 8.55
N LEU A 92 -12.04 -1.83 8.14
CA LEU A 92 -11.39 -3.13 8.08
C LEU A 92 -10.60 -3.33 9.37
N PRO A 93 -10.72 -4.48 10.06
CA PRO A 93 -9.86 -4.76 11.21
C PRO A 93 -8.39 -4.66 10.78
N PRO A 94 -7.49 -4.20 11.66
CA PRO A 94 -6.06 -4.19 11.34
C PRO A 94 -5.64 -5.61 10.97
N MET A 95 -5.06 -5.76 9.77
CA MET A 95 -4.54 -7.06 9.37
C MET A 95 -3.40 -7.44 10.32
N PRO A 96 -3.37 -8.67 10.85
CA PRO A 96 -2.11 -9.23 11.29
C PRO A 96 -1.22 -9.31 10.05
N ILE A 97 -0.12 -8.55 10.04
CA ILE A 97 0.92 -8.69 9.03
C ILE A 97 1.36 -10.17 9.08
N PRO A 98 1.29 -10.92 7.97
CA PRO A 98 1.71 -12.31 7.98
C PRO A 98 3.13 -12.41 8.54
N PRO A 99 3.43 -13.34 9.45
CA PRO A 99 4.73 -13.39 10.13
C PRO A 99 5.90 -13.42 9.15
N PHE A 100 5.75 -14.11 8.02
CA PHE A 100 6.73 -14.14 6.93
C PHE A 100 7.08 -12.75 6.35
N VAL A 101 6.15 -11.80 6.35
CA VAL A 101 6.41 -10.43 5.89
C VAL A 101 7.21 -9.66 6.93
N ASN A 102 6.97 -9.88 8.22
CA ASN A 102 7.80 -9.30 9.29
C ASN A 102 9.21 -9.89 9.24
N ASP A 103 9.34 -11.21 9.09
CA ASP A 103 10.64 -11.89 8.97
C ASP A 103 11.44 -11.33 7.78
N LEU A 104 10.79 -11.11 6.64
CA LEU A 104 11.39 -10.51 5.46
C LEU A 104 11.78 -9.04 5.68
N ILE A 105 10.95 -8.26 6.38
CA ILE A 105 11.25 -6.86 6.71
C ILE A 105 12.46 -6.78 7.65
N ASP A 106 12.52 -7.65 8.67
CA ASP A 106 13.61 -7.71 9.63
C ASP A 106 14.91 -8.15 8.95
N GLU A 107 14.84 -9.12 8.04
CA GLU A 107 15.98 -9.53 7.22
C GLU A 107 16.50 -8.39 6.33
N ILE A 108 15.61 -7.68 5.64
CA ILE A 108 15.98 -6.52 4.82
C ILE A 108 16.57 -5.40 5.70
N ALA A 109 15.99 -5.13 6.86
CA ALA A 109 16.48 -4.12 7.79
C ALA A 109 17.88 -4.47 8.32
N ALA A 110 18.12 -5.74 8.67
CA ALA A 110 19.43 -6.23 9.10
C ALA A 110 20.48 -6.11 7.98
N ARG A 111 20.11 -6.40 6.73
CA ARG A 111 20.99 -6.24 5.56
C ARG A 111 21.34 -4.77 5.31
N VAL A 112 20.35 -3.87 5.36
CA VAL A 112 20.57 -2.43 5.21
C VAL A 112 21.48 -1.90 6.32
N ASN A 113 21.23 -2.25 7.58
CA ASN A 113 22.08 -1.84 8.69
C ASN A 113 23.51 -2.33 8.53
N SER A 114 23.71 -3.59 8.13
CA SER A 114 25.05 -4.14 7.88
C SER A 114 25.80 -3.36 6.80
N ARG A 115 25.10 -2.93 5.75
CA ARG A 115 25.67 -2.11 4.67
C ARG A 115 26.05 -0.71 5.15
N GLU A 116 25.19 -0.07 5.92
CA GLU A 116 25.48 1.27 6.46
C GLU A 116 26.64 1.24 7.46
N THR A 117 26.74 0.19 8.28
CA THR A 117 27.90 -0.03 9.16
C THR A 117 29.19 -0.19 8.35
N LEU A 118 29.19 -1.03 7.30
CA LEU A 118 30.36 -1.20 6.43
C LEU A 118 30.78 0.10 5.75
N ARG A 119 29.81 0.93 5.32
CA ARG A 119 30.10 2.25 4.75
C ARG A 119 30.74 3.18 5.78
N ALA A 120 30.22 3.22 7.00
CA ALA A 120 30.80 4.02 8.07
C ALA A 120 32.23 3.57 8.40
N GLU A 121 32.51 2.26 8.41
CA GLU A 121 33.87 1.73 8.62
C GLU A 121 34.81 2.05 7.45
N ILE A 122 34.30 2.08 6.21
CA ILE A 122 35.06 2.51 5.02
C ILE A 122 35.45 3.98 5.15
N ASP A 123 34.50 4.84 5.53
CA ASP A 123 34.74 6.27 5.73
C ASP A 123 35.76 6.50 6.86
N GLU A 124 35.66 5.75 7.97
CA GLU A 124 36.64 5.80 9.07
C GLU A 124 38.05 5.34 8.63
N ALA A 125 38.14 4.33 7.76
CA ALA A 125 39.41 3.87 7.22
C ALA A 125 40.04 4.91 6.28
N LEU A 126 39.23 5.64 5.51
CA LEU A 126 39.69 6.77 4.69
C LEU A 126 40.20 7.92 5.55
N ASP A 127 39.47 8.29 6.60
CA ASP A 127 39.86 9.35 7.54
C ASP A 127 41.20 9.04 8.25
N LYS A 128 41.44 7.76 8.56
CA LYS A 128 42.70 7.29 9.18
C LYS A 128 43.83 7.02 8.18
N GLY A 129 43.56 7.12 6.87
CA GLY A 129 44.52 6.79 5.81
C GLY A 129 44.90 5.31 5.74
N ASP A 130 44.11 4.41 6.33
CA ASP A 130 44.36 2.97 6.33
C ASP A 130 43.89 2.34 5.02
N ARG A 131 44.78 2.38 4.02
CA ARG A 131 44.52 1.83 2.68
C ARG A 131 44.21 0.34 2.71
N GLN A 132 44.87 -0.43 3.59
CA GLN A 132 44.69 -1.87 3.64
C GLN A 132 43.29 -2.21 4.13
N ARG A 133 42.83 -1.53 5.18
CA ARG A 133 41.48 -1.70 5.73
C ARG A 133 40.39 -1.20 4.80
N PHE A 134 40.63 -0.09 4.10
CA PHE A 134 39.73 0.42 3.06
C PHE A 134 39.47 -0.61 1.94
N TYR A 135 40.54 -1.21 1.38
CA TYR A 135 40.40 -2.19 0.30
C TYR A 135 39.69 -3.47 0.77
N GLN A 136 39.92 -3.91 2.00
CA GLN A 136 39.24 -5.06 2.58
C GLN A 136 37.73 -4.81 2.73
N LEU A 137 37.35 -3.70 3.37
CA LEU A 137 35.95 -3.36 3.60
C LEU A 137 35.19 -3.10 2.29
N SER A 138 35.84 -2.47 1.31
CA SER A 138 35.27 -2.23 -0.02
C SER A 138 35.03 -3.54 -0.78
N ALA A 139 35.93 -4.52 -0.67
CA ALA A 139 35.75 -5.84 -1.28
C ALA A 139 34.61 -6.64 -0.62
N THR A 140 34.46 -6.53 0.71
CA THR A 140 33.34 -7.13 1.45
C THR A 140 32.00 -6.49 1.04
N LEU A 141 31.94 -5.16 0.94
CA LEU A 141 30.76 -4.44 0.48
C LEU A 141 30.38 -4.86 -0.96
N GLN A 142 31.36 -4.96 -1.86
CA GLN A 142 31.13 -5.39 -3.24
C GLN A 142 30.58 -6.81 -3.32
N THR A 143 31.13 -7.73 -2.52
CA THR A 143 30.66 -9.12 -2.46
C THR A 143 29.22 -9.21 -1.95
N MET A 144 28.86 -8.42 -0.94
CA MET A 144 27.46 -8.32 -0.46
C MET A 144 26.53 -7.79 -1.56
N MET A 145 26.94 -6.75 -2.29
CA MET A 145 26.15 -6.19 -3.40
C MET A 145 25.96 -7.17 -4.57
N ASP A 146 26.97 -8.00 -4.86
CA ASP A 146 26.88 -9.00 -5.94
C ASP A 146 26.01 -10.20 -5.56
N GLN A 147 26.04 -10.61 -4.28
CA GLN A 147 25.10 -11.60 -3.74
C GLN A 147 23.65 -11.10 -3.79
N GLU A 148 23.41 -9.81 -3.54
CA GLU A 148 22.08 -9.20 -3.64
C GLU A 148 21.55 -9.13 -5.08
N LYS A 149 22.42 -8.95 -6.08
CA LYS A 149 22.04 -8.94 -7.51
C LYS A 149 21.74 -10.33 -8.07
N GLY A 150 22.31 -11.38 -7.49
CA GLY A 150 22.09 -12.78 -7.89
C GLY A 150 20.76 -13.37 -7.41
N VAL A 151 20.11 -12.76 -6.42
CA VAL A 151 18.79 -13.16 -5.93
C VAL A 151 17.71 -12.41 -6.73
N THR A 152 17.47 -12.88 -7.95
CA THR A 152 16.28 -12.45 -8.73
C THR A 152 15.05 -13.15 -8.14
N LEU A 153 14.10 -12.36 -7.64
CA LEU A 153 12.73 -12.80 -7.32
C LEU A 153 11.97 -13.18 -8.59
#